data_AF-A0A9D7BNZ5-F1
#
_entry.id   AF-A0A9D7BNZ5-F1
#
_cell.length_a   1.000
_cell.length_b   1.000
_cell.length_c   1.000
_cell.angle_alpha   90.00
_cell.angle_beta   90.00
_cell.angle_gamma   90.00
#
_symmetry.space_group_name_H-M   'P 1'
#
loop_
_entity.id
_entity.type
_entity.pdbx_description
1 polymer ?
#
loop_
_entity_poly.entity_id
_entity_poly.type
_entity_poly.pdbx_seq_one_letter_code
_entity_poly.pdbx_strand_id
1 'polypeptide(L)'
;MKHYHLVSFSVVIFFLFQGVLLSQSKVEIPLLLNTQPHLAIVDDSAEIVKVVRPLPGFMDGYILESPKYETVVENTPKSTSFSGYSIISSDSYVIAFRSGFAVIDDVAADNLDLVVRILKESPNKNLLLSVFNEYMRNPLYKNRINAIKMYAKIEGISLDRIKFNYLEGEGIDNEIKLNFIE
;
A
#
# COMPACT_ATOMS: atom_id res chain seq x y z
N MET A 1 -13.61 -63.83 -44.27
CA MET A 1 -13.67 -63.82 -42.79
C MET A 1 -12.25 -63.61 -42.29
N LYS A 2 -11.91 -62.43 -41.74
CA LYS A 2 -11.72 -62.19 -40.28
C LYS A 2 -10.92 -63.35 -39.63
N HIS A 3 -9.72 -63.18 -39.09
CA HIS A 3 -9.33 -62.21 -38.07
C HIS A 3 -7.83 -61.86 -38.10
N TYR A 4 -7.55 -60.60 -37.79
CA TYR A 4 -6.22 -60.02 -37.56
C TYR A 4 -5.74 -60.36 -36.14
N HIS A 5 -4.53 -60.89 -36.00
CA HIS A 5 -3.82 -60.94 -34.72
C HIS A 5 -2.91 -59.72 -34.60
N LEU A 6 -3.41 -58.67 -33.95
CA LEU A 6 -2.58 -57.57 -33.46
C LEU A 6 -1.87 -58.05 -32.20
N VAL A 7 -0.54 -58.12 -32.28
CA VAL A 7 0.35 -58.40 -31.16
C VAL A 7 0.30 -57.18 -30.22
N SER A 8 -0.16 -57.43 -29.00
CA SER A 8 -0.33 -56.46 -27.93
C SER A 8 1.02 -55.87 -27.50
N PHE A 9 1.23 -54.58 -27.74
CA PHE A 9 2.33 -53.80 -27.16
C PHE A 9 1.80 -53.13 -25.89
N SER A 10 1.95 -53.80 -24.74
CA SER A 10 1.58 -53.26 -23.44
C SER A 10 2.68 -52.31 -22.93
N VAL A 11 2.62 -51.04 -23.33
CA VAL A 11 3.38 -49.97 -22.68
C VAL A 11 2.51 -49.39 -21.58
N VAL A 12 2.60 -49.99 -20.38
CA VAL A 12 2.03 -49.40 -19.16
C VAL A 12 3.01 -48.35 -18.67
N ILE A 13 2.82 -47.11 -19.12
CA ILE A 13 3.45 -45.94 -18.48
C ILE A 13 2.76 -45.75 -17.14
N PHE A 14 3.41 -46.23 -16.08
CA PHE A 14 3.07 -45.89 -14.71
C PHE A 14 3.52 -44.44 -14.50
N PHE A 15 2.60 -43.49 -14.69
CA PHE A 15 2.77 -42.13 -14.18
C PHE A 15 2.76 -42.22 -12.64
N LEU A 16 3.94 -42.42 -12.06
CA LEU A 16 4.21 -42.06 -10.68
C LEU A 16 4.10 -40.53 -10.59
N PHE A 17 2.86 -40.05 -10.41
CA PHE A 17 2.62 -38.77 -9.75
C PHE A 17 3.13 -38.94 -8.31
N GLN A 18 4.44 -38.77 -8.14
CA GLN A 18 4.94 -38.35 -6.85
C GLN A 18 4.35 -36.96 -6.63
N GLY A 19 3.28 -36.92 -5.83
CA GLY A 19 2.81 -35.67 -5.27
C GLY A 19 3.97 -35.05 -4.53
N VAL A 20 4.63 -34.10 -5.18
CA VAL A 20 5.49 -33.14 -4.50
C VAL A 20 4.53 -32.39 -3.59
N LEU A 21 4.47 -32.83 -2.33
CA LEU A 21 4.02 -31.98 -1.24
C LEU A 21 4.97 -30.79 -1.26
N LEU A 22 4.59 -29.75 -2.00
CA LEU A 22 5.18 -28.44 -1.90
C LEU A 22 4.97 -28.04 -0.45
N SER A 23 6.01 -28.24 0.36
CA SER A 23 6.11 -27.68 1.70
C SER A 23 6.06 -26.17 1.50
N GLN A 24 4.86 -25.59 1.58
CA GLN A 24 4.68 -24.14 1.56
C GLN A 24 5.50 -23.59 2.71
N SER A 25 6.58 -22.90 2.35
CA SER A 25 7.52 -22.29 3.27
C SER A 25 6.81 -21.14 3.94
N LYS A 26 6.15 -21.41 5.08
CA LYS A 26 5.55 -20.36 5.89
C LYS A 26 6.69 -19.50 6.45
N VAL A 27 6.80 -18.27 5.93
CA VAL A 27 7.82 -17.33 6.39
C VAL A 27 7.23 -16.52 7.53
N GLU A 28 7.92 -16.52 8.67
CA GLU A 28 7.56 -15.69 9.81
C GLU A 28 8.33 -14.36 9.72
N ILE A 29 7.61 -13.24 9.72
CA ILE A 29 8.21 -11.90 9.67
C ILE A 29 7.75 -11.04 10.86
N PRO A 30 8.60 -10.15 11.37
CA PRO A 30 8.18 -9.13 12.32
C PRO A 30 7.35 -8.04 11.61
N LEU A 31 6.20 -7.70 12.18
CA LEU A 31 5.27 -6.66 11.74
C LEU A 31 5.01 -5.69 12.89
N LEU A 32 4.99 -4.38 12.61
CA LEU A 32 4.60 -3.37 13.60
C LEU A 32 3.09 -3.18 13.61
N LEU A 33 2.45 -3.46 14.75
CA LEU A 33 1.03 -3.22 15.00
C LEU A 33 0.89 -2.34 16.23
N ASN A 34 0.22 -1.18 16.11
CA ASN A 34 0.02 -0.24 17.22
C ASN A 34 1.33 0.07 17.97
N THR A 35 2.40 0.37 17.22
CA THR A 35 3.76 0.65 17.75
C THR A 35 4.43 -0.52 18.48
N GLN A 36 3.85 -1.72 18.45
CA GLN A 36 4.41 -2.91 19.07
C GLN A 36 4.76 -3.96 18.00
N PRO A 37 5.99 -4.49 17.99
CA PRO A 37 6.38 -5.55 17.07
C PRO A 37 5.63 -6.85 17.41
N HIS A 38 5.11 -7.51 16.38
CA HIS A 38 4.42 -8.78 16.42
C HIS A 38 5.02 -9.71 15.37
N LEU A 39 4.98 -11.01 15.63
CA LEU A 39 5.32 -12.01 14.63
C LEU A 39 4.10 -12.30 13.76
N ALA A 40 4.25 -12.19 12.45
CA ALA A 40 3.22 -12.52 11.46
C ALA A 40 3.72 -13.63 10.53
N ILE A 41 2.82 -14.55 10.16
CA ILE A 41 3.07 -15.54 9.11
C ILE A 41 2.61 -14.91 7.80
N VAL A 42 3.50 -14.89 6.82
CA VAL A 42 3.18 -14.53 5.44
C VAL A 42 3.19 -15.74 4.54
N ASP A 43 2.41 -15.67 3.46
CA ASP A 43 2.45 -16.65 2.38
C ASP A 43 3.54 -16.33 1.35
N ASP A 44 3.61 -17.14 0.29
CA ASP A 44 4.60 -17.00 -0.79
C ASP A 44 4.41 -15.71 -1.61
N SER A 45 3.27 -15.02 -1.45
CA SER A 45 2.98 -13.71 -2.09
C SER A 45 3.26 -12.53 -1.16
N ALA A 46 3.85 -12.79 0.02
CA ALA A 46 4.10 -11.82 1.08
C ALA A 46 2.82 -11.19 1.67
N GLU A 47 1.66 -11.85 1.55
CA GLU A 47 0.44 -11.42 2.23
C GLU A 47 0.39 -11.96 3.66
N ILE A 48 -0.12 -11.16 4.60
CA ILE A 48 -0.21 -11.54 6.01
C ILE A 48 -1.37 -12.52 6.18
N VAL A 49 -1.04 -13.78 6.46
CA VAL A 49 -2.03 -14.83 6.71
C VAL A 49 -2.51 -14.79 8.15
N LYS A 50 -1.59 -14.55 9.11
CA LYS A 50 -1.92 -14.59 10.54
C LYS A 50 -0.90 -13.83 11.38
N VAL A 51 -1.39 -13.05 12.34
CA VAL A 51 -0.58 -12.51 13.45
C VAL A 51 -0.50 -13.56 14.55
N VAL A 52 0.71 -13.94 14.95
CA VAL A 52 0.97 -15.05 15.87
C VAL A 52 1.04 -14.58 17.32
N ARG A 53 1.96 -13.65 17.62
CA ARG A 53 2.22 -13.17 18.99
C ARG A 53 2.98 -11.85 19.02
N PRO A 54 2.85 -11.04 20.09
CA PRO A 54 3.73 -9.90 20.32
C PRO A 54 5.18 -10.37 20.55
N LEU A 55 6.14 -9.53 20.14
CA LEU A 55 7.58 -9.72 20.34
C LEU A 55 8.13 -8.62 21.26
N PRO A 56 7.82 -8.63 22.56
CA PRO A 56 8.34 -7.62 23.48
C PRO A 56 9.88 -7.69 23.50
N GLY A 57 10.54 -6.54 23.40
CA GLY A 57 12.01 -6.45 23.38
C GLY A 57 12.67 -6.81 22.04
N PHE A 58 11.92 -6.96 20.94
CA PHE A 58 12.51 -7.25 19.61
C PHE A 58 13.57 -6.23 19.16
N MET A 59 13.47 -4.98 19.65
CA MET A 59 14.43 -3.91 19.35
C MET A 59 15.51 -3.75 20.44
N ASP A 60 15.49 -4.56 21.50
CA ASP A 60 16.47 -4.46 22.58
C ASP A 60 17.84 -4.95 22.07
N GLY A 61 18.81 -4.03 22.04
CA GLY A 61 20.16 -4.30 21.53
C GLY A 61 20.35 -3.99 20.03
N TYR A 62 19.29 -3.66 19.29
CA TYR A 62 19.42 -3.13 17.94
C TYR A 62 19.60 -1.61 18.00
N ILE A 63 20.83 -1.15 17.80
CA ILE A 63 21.05 0.24 17.42
C ILE A 63 20.52 0.37 15.99
N LEU A 64 19.46 1.17 15.79
CA LEU A 64 19.02 1.57 14.46
C LEU A 64 20.16 2.36 13.82
N GLU A 65 21.06 1.67 13.12
CA GLU A 65 21.92 2.33 12.16
C GLU A 65 20.98 3.00 11.17
N SER A 66 21.02 4.34 11.12
CA SER A 66 20.27 5.09 10.11
C SER A 66 20.62 4.46 8.77
N PRO A 67 19.66 3.85 8.06
CA PRO A 67 19.96 3.19 6.81
C PRO A 67 20.60 4.25 5.92
N LYS A 68 21.82 3.99 5.47
CA LYS A 68 22.40 4.74 4.36
C LYS A 68 21.54 4.34 3.17
N TYR A 69 20.48 5.09 2.95
CA TYR A 69 19.64 4.95 1.77
C TYR A 69 20.58 5.06 0.58
N GLU A 70 20.84 3.95 -0.10
CA GLU A 70 21.28 4.03 -1.49
C GLU A 70 20.18 4.81 -2.19
N THR A 71 20.55 5.99 -2.67
CA THR A 71 19.71 6.80 -3.54
C THR A 71 19.43 5.96 -4.77
N VAL A 72 18.37 5.16 -4.72
CA VAL A 72 17.72 4.71 -5.94
C VAL A 72 17.27 6.01 -6.58
N VAL A 73 17.98 6.41 -7.62
CA VAL A 73 17.61 7.52 -8.49
C VAL A 73 16.35 7.05 -9.20
N GLU A 74 15.24 7.09 -8.47
CA GLU A 74 13.92 7.06 -9.05
C GLU A 74 13.88 8.30 -9.94
N ASN A 75 13.86 8.08 -11.25
CA ASN A 75 13.71 9.13 -12.24
C ASN A 75 12.46 9.92 -11.86
N THR A 76 12.65 11.02 -11.13
CA THR A 76 11.59 11.97 -10.79
C THR A 76 10.93 12.35 -12.10
N PRO A 77 9.65 12.01 -12.31
CA PRO A 77 8.93 12.54 -13.45
C PRO A 77 9.02 14.06 -13.32
N LYS A 78 9.50 14.72 -14.38
CA LYS A 78 9.49 16.17 -14.49
C LYS A 78 8.12 16.67 -14.06
N SER A 79 8.13 17.74 -13.23
CA SER A 79 6.95 18.52 -12.87
C SER A 79 6.05 18.66 -14.09
N THR A 80 4.95 17.92 -14.06
CA THR A 80 3.87 18.08 -15.01
C THR A 80 2.85 18.89 -14.23
N SER A 81 2.70 20.18 -14.54
CA SER A 81 1.49 20.89 -14.16
C SER A 81 0.33 20.09 -14.76
N PHE A 82 -0.36 19.31 -13.92
CA PHE A 82 -1.49 18.49 -14.33
C PHE A 82 -2.70 19.42 -14.58
N SER A 83 -2.71 20.05 -15.75
CA SER A 83 -3.83 20.80 -16.31
C SER A 83 -4.82 19.85 -16.98
N GLY A 84 -5.48 18.98 -16.21
CA GLY A 84 -6.38 17.98 -16.82
C GLY A 84 -7.48 17.38 -15.94
N TYR A 85 -7.56 17.70 -14.65
CA TYR A 85 -8.62 17.16 -13.80
C TYR A 85 -9.72 18.20 -13.61
N SER A 86 -10.96 17.82 -13.95
CA SER A 86 -12.14 18.54 -13.51
C SER A 86 -12.40 18.14 -12.05
N ILE A 87 -12.30 19.08 -11.12
CA ILE A 87 -12.69 18.85 -9.73
C ILE A 87 -14.23 18.76 -9.73
N ILE A 88 -14.77 17.58 -9.40
CA ILE A 88 -16.21 17.31 -9.56
C ILE A 88 -17.02 17.76 -8.36
N SER A 89 -16.41 17.79 -7.17
CA SER A 89 -17.06 18.26 -5.95
C SER A 89 -16.42 19.55 -5.46
N SER A 90 -17.26 20.53 -5.10
CA SER A 90 -16.87 21.66 -4.24
C SER A 90 -16.36 21.20 -2.87
N ASP A 91 -16.66 19.96 -2.51
CA ASP A 91 -16.31 19.36 -1.23
C ASP A 91 -14.84 18.94 -1.28
N SER A 92 -13.99 19.80 -0.71
CA SER A 92 -12.60 19.47 -0.38
C SER A 92 -12.54 18.98 1.06
N TYR A 93 -11.90 17.84 1.28
CA TYR A 93 -11.61 17.35 2.62
C TYR A 93 -10.20 17.79 3.02
N VAL A 94 -10.00 18.06 4.31
CA VAL A 94 -8.70 18.46 4.84
C VAL A 94 -8.29 17.44 5.88
N ILE A 95 -7.11 16.85 5.67
CA ILE A 95 -6.47 15.99 6.66
C ILE A 95 -5.39 16.82 7.36
N ALA A 96 -5.70 17.22 8.59
CA ALA A 96 -4.76 17.90 9.46
C ALA A 96 -3.87 16.89 10.16
N PHE A 97 -2.58 17.19 10.24
CA PHE A 97 -1.61 16.43 11.00
C PHE A 97 -1.11 17.25 12.18
N ARG A 98 -0.76 16.57 13.26
CA ARG A 98 0.03 17.19 14.33
C ARG A 98 1.34 17.73 13.76
N SER A 99 1.71 18.95 14.17
CA SER A 99 2.93 19.61 13.70
C SER A 99 4.16 18.75 13.97
N GLY A 100 5.00 18.56 12.94
CA GLY A 100 6.19 17.69 13.01
C GLY A 100 5.92 16.18 12.88
N PHE A 101 4.67 15.75 12.77
CA PHE A 101 4.30 14.33 12.69
C PHE A 101 3.59 13.99 11.37
N ALA A 102 3.69 12.71 10.98
CA ALA A 102 3.00 12.11 9.85
C ALA A 102 2.06 10.97 10.28
N VAL A 103 1.67 10.96 11.56
CA VAL A 103 0.77 9.96 12.15
C VAL A 103 -0.66 10.43 11.94
N ILE A 104 -1.54 9.53 11.50
CA ILE A 104 -2.97 9.74 11.43
C ILE A 104 -3.53 9.60 12.85
N ASP A 105 -4.09 10.68 13.39
CA ASP A 105 -4.82 10.65 14.66
C ASP A 105 -6.31 10.36 14.43
N ASP A 106 -7.09 10.27 15.51
CA ASP A 106 -8.50 9.90 15.44
C ASP A 106 -9.32 10.86 14.57
N VAL A 107 -9.02 12.17 14.63
CA VAL A 107 -9.72 13.18 13.84
C VAL A 107 -9.38 13.05 12.35
N ALA A 108 -8.11 12.78 12.03
CA ALA A 108 -7.69 12.48 10.67
C ALA A 108 -8.30 11.17 10.15
N ALA A 109 -8.40 10.14 11.00
CA ALA A 109 -9.01 8.86 10.67
C ALA A 109 -10.50 8.98 10.35
N ASP A 110 -11.28 9.69 11.18
CA ASP A 110 -12.71 9.93 10.94
C ASP A 110 -12.97 10.60 9.58
N ASN A 111 -12.14 11.58 9.22
CA ASN A 111 -12.21 12.25 7.91
C ASN A 111 -11.80 11.32 6.76
N LEU A 112 -10.78 10.47 6.96
CA LEU A 112 -10.36 9.50 5.96
C LEU A 112 -11.41 8.40 5.75
N ASP A 113 -12.10 7.95 6.80
CA ASP A 113 -13.18 6.97 6.72
C ASP A 113 -14.34 7.47 5.85
N LEU A 114 -14.69 8.76 6.00
CA LEU A 114 -15.67 9.41 5.14
C LEU A 114 -15.22 9.39 3.66
N VAL A 115 -13.96 9.75 3.40
CA VAL A 115 -13.38 9.75 2.05
C VAL A 115 -13.36 8.35 1.45
N VAL A 116 -12.93 7.35 2.22
CA VAL A 116 -12.90 5.93 1.83
C VAL A 116 -14.31 5.45 1.49
N ARG A 117 -15.31 5.78 2.32
CA ARG A 117 -16.71 5.42 2.06
C ARG A 117 -17.18 5.97 0.71
N ILE A 118 -16.91 7.24 0.43
CA ILE A 118 -17.26 7.86 -0.87
C ILE A 118 -16.57 7.14 -2.04
N LEU A 119 -15.28 6.77 -1.90
CA LEU A 119 -14.55 6.04 -2.93
C LEU A 119 -15.08 4.62 -3.15
N LYS A 120 -15.57 3.96 -2.10
CA LYS A 120 -16.22 2.64 -2.19
C LYS A 120 -17.57 2.74 -2.90
N GLU A 121 -18.35 3.78 -2.62
CA GLU A 121 -19.67 4.01 -3.22
C GLU A 121 -19.59 4.51 -4.68
N SER A 122 -18.51 5.20 -5.05
CA SER A 122 -18.29 5.76 -6.38
C SER A 122 -17.01 5.20 -7.03
N PRO A 123 -17.06 4.03 -7.69
CA PRO A 123 -15.88 3.37 -8.24
C PRO A 123 -15.20 4.14 -9.39
N ASN A 124 -15.91 5.06 -10.04
CA ASN A 124 -15.40 5.95 -11.08
C ASN A 124 -14.61 7.16 -10.53
N LYS A 125 -14.70 7.45 -9.22
CA LYS A 125 -13.96 8.57 -8.62
C LYS A 125 -12.55 8.16 -8.25
N ASN A 126 -11.62 9.08 -8.43
CA ASN A 126 -10.26 9.00 -7.93
C ASN A 126 -10.05 10.07 -6.85
N LEU A 127 -9.12 9.82 -5.94
CA LEU A 127 -8.72 10.74 -4.90
C LEU A 127 -7.49 11.53 -5.35
N LEU A 128 -7.56 12.85 -5.31
CA LEU A 128 -6.45 13.74 -5.56
C LEU A 128 -5.96 14.33 -4.23
N LEU A 129 -4.73 13.96 -3.86
CA LEU A 129 -4.03 14.54 -2.73
C LEU A 129 -3.29 15.81 -3.20
N SER A 130 -3.53 16.92 -2.53
CA SER A 130 -2.96 18.21 -2.90
C SER A 130 -2.13 18.80 -1.76
N VAL A 131 -0.90 19.17 -2.06
CA VAL A 131 0.05 19.82 -1.12
C VAL A 131 0.61 21.08 -1.76
N PHE A 132 0.84 22.13 -0.98
CA PHE A 132 1.43 23.37 -1.50
C PHE A 132 2.92 23.19 -1.83
N ASN A 133 3.35 23.75 -2.96
CA ASN A 133 4.66 23.52 -3.57
C ASN A 133 5.83 24.01 -2.70
N GLU A 134 5.62 25.06 -1.90
CA GLU A 134 6.60 25.55 -0.92
C GLU A 134 7.04 24.46 0.07
N TYR A 135 6.20 23.46 0.29
CA TYR A 135 6.45 22.35 1.19
C TYR A 135 6.95 21.07 0.51
N MET A 136 7.11 21.05 -0.82
CA MET A 136 7.52 19.86 -1.57
C MET A 136 8.86 19.28 -1.11
N ARG A 137 9.79 20.15 -0.72
CA ARG A 137 11.13 19.73 -0.26
C ARG A 137 11.14 19.18 1.17
N ASN A 138 10.03 19.29 1.88
CA ASN A 138 9.94 18.80 3.25
C ASN A 138 9.59 17.29 3.23
N PRO A 139 10.50 16.40 3.68
CA PRO A 139 10.27 14.96 3.70
C PRO A 139 9.03 14.57 4.52
N LEU A 140 8.60 15.42 5.46
CA LEU A 140 7.41 15.21 6.26
C LEU A 140 6.14 15.11 5.41
N TYR A 141 6.00 15.89 4.33
CA TYR A 141 4.82 15.83 3.47
C TYR A 141 4.77 14.53 2.67
N LYS A 142 5.93 14.03 2.21
CA LYS A 142 6.00 12.69 1.60
C LYS A 142 5.52 11.61 2.56
N ASN A 143 5.93 11.69 3.83
CA ASN A 143 5.48 10.74 4.85
C ASN A 143 3.98 10.83 5.11
N ARG A 144 3.42 12.04 5.16
CA ARG A 144 1.97 12.26 5.34
C ARG A 144 1.14 11.71 4.17
N ILE A 145 1.59 11.97 2.93
CA ILE A 145 0.96 11.40 1.73
C ILE A 145 0.99 9.87 1.79
N ASN A 146 2.13 9.28 2.18
CA ASN A 146 2.27 7.84 2.31
C ASN A 146 1.37 7.27 3.41
N ALA A 147 1.20 7.97 4.54
CA ALA A 147 0.28 7.57 5.59
C ALA A 147 -1.17 7.50 5.07
N ILE A 148 -1.63 8.53 4.35
CA ILE A 148 -2.96 8.55 3.73
C ILE A 148 -3.13 7.41 2.72
N LYS A 149 -2.14 7.19 1.85
CA LYS A 149 -2.16 6.09 0.88
C LYS A 149 -2.24 4.73 1.55
N MET A 150 -1.47 4.52 2.63
CA MET A 150 -1.47 3.27 3.37
C MET A 150 -2.81 3.04 4.06
N TYR A 151 -3.39 4.07 4.67
CA TYR A 151 -4.72 4.02 5.27
C TYR A 151 -5.78 3.58 4.26
N ALA A 152 -5.84 4.27 3.13
CA ALA A 152 -6.79 3.95 2.06
C ALA A 152 -6.59 2.52 1.50
N LYS A 153 -5.33 2.07 1.39
CA LYS A 153 -5.01 0.71 0.95
C LYS A 153 -5.51 -0.36 1.93
N ILE A 154 -5.29 -0.16 3.24
CA ILE A 154 -5.78 -1.06 4.30
C ILE A 154 -7.30 -1.16 4.23
N GLU A 155 -7.96 -0.03 3.95
CA GLU A 155 -9.40 0.05 3.74
C GLU A 155 -9.90 -0.52 2.40
N GLY A 156 -9.03 -1.08 1.56
CA GLY A 156 -9.41 -1.73 0.30
C GLY A 156 -9.56 -0.78 -0.88
N ILE A 157 -9.06 0.46 -0.79
CA ILE A 157 -8.96 1.37 -1.94
C ILE A 157 -7.66 1.08 -2.70
N SER A 158 -7.79 0.85 -4.01
CA SER A 158 -6.63 0.62 -4.87
C SER A 158 -5.78 1.88 -5.03
N LEU A 159 -4.44 1.74 -4.97
CA LEU A 159 -3.50 2.87 -4.97
C LEU A 159 -3.47 3.64 -6.29
N ASP A 160 -3.82 3.01 -7.40
CA ASP A 160 -3.95 3.66 -8.71
C ASP A 160 -5.06 4.71 -8.73
N ARG A 161 -6.06 4.58 -7.85
CA ARG A 161 -7.13 5.57 -7.65
C ARG A 161 -6.68 6.78 -6.83
N ILE A 162 -5.44 6.81 -6.33
CA ILE A 162 -4.92 7.91 -5.51
C ILE A 162 -3.84 8.66 -6.30
N LYS A 163 -4.18 9.87 -6.75
CA LYS A 163 -3.30 10.79 -7.45
C LYS A 163 -2.75 11.84 -6.49
N PHE A 164 -1.69 12.51 -6.92
CA PHE A 164 -1.05 13.55 -6.14
C PHE A 164 -0.71 14.73 -7.04
N ASN A 165 -0.95 15.95 -6.56
CA ASN A 165 -0.54 17.17 -7.22
C ASN A 165 -0.02 18.22 -6.24
N TYR A 166 0.66 19.21 -6.81
CA TYR A 166 1.14 20.37 -6.10
C TYR A 166 0.26 21.58 -6.41
N LEU A 167 0.01 22.39 -5.40
CA LEU A 167 -0.67 23.68 -5.55
C LEU A 167 0.37 24.80 -5.41
N GLU A 168 0.22 25.85 -6.21
CA GLU A 168 0.96 27.09 -6.01
C GLU A 168 0.24 27.97 -4.98
N GLY A 169 1.01 28.72 -4.17
CA GLY A 169 0.49 29.65 -3.16
C GLY A 169 0.87 29.29 -1.73
N GLU A 170 0.37 30.11 -0.80
CA GLU A 170 0.52 29.92 0.64
C GLU A 170 -0.42 28.81 1.14
N GLY A 171 0.13 27.88 1.90
CA GLY A 171 -0.61 26.80 2.55
C GLY A 171 -0.64 26.89 4.06
N ILE A 172 -1.47 26.04 4.67
CA ILE A 172 -1.37 25.76 6.10
C ILE A 172 -0.36 24.65 6.28
N ASP A 173 0.67 24.96 7.06
CA ASP A 173 1.66 23.97 7.43
C ASP A 173 0.94 22.85 8.21
N ASN A 174 1.11 21.61 7.76
CA ASN A 174 0.51 20.38 8.33
C ASN A 174 -0.86 19.94 7.81
N GLU A 175 -1.30 20.44 6.66
CA GLU A 175 -2.53 19.95 6.03
C GLU A 175 -2.26 19.28 4.67
N ILE A 176 -3.06 18.25 4.36
CA ILE A 176 -3.20 17.72 3.01
C ILE A 176 -4.65 17.89 2.58
N LYS A 177 -4.86 18.52 1.42
CA LYS A 177 -6.19 18.67 0.83
C LYS A 177 -6.52 17.47 -0.02
N LEU A 178 -7.75 16.99 0.08
CA LEU A 178 -8.28 15.81 -0.58
C LEU A 178 -9.45 16.25 -1.46
N ASN A 179 -9.36 15.98 -2.76
CA ASN A 179 -10.42 16.29 -3.72
C ASN A 179 -10.80 15.04 -4.52
N PHE A 180 -12.03 14.95 -4.97
CA PHE A 180 -12.46 13.89 -5.89
C PHE A 180 -12.38 14.34 -7.35
N ILE A 181 -11.87 13.46 -8.20
CA ILE A 181 -11.71 13.65 -9.65
C ILE A 181 -12.24 12.40 -10.38
N GLU A 182 -12.56 12.51 -11.68
CA GLU A 182 -12.88 11.36 -12.56
C GLU A 182 -11.67 11.04 -13.43
#